data_AF-A0A9N9P0A0-F1
#
_entry.id   AF-A0A9N9P0A0-F1
#
_cell.length_a   1.000
_cell.length_b   1.000
_cell.length_c   1.000
_cell.angle_alpha   90.00
_cell.angle_beta   90.00
_cell.angle_gamma   90.00
#
_symmetry.space_group_name_H-M   'P 1'
#
loop_
_entity.id
_entity.type
_entity.pdbx_description
1 polymer ?
#
loop_
_entity_poly.entity_id
_entity_poly.type
_entity_poly.pdbx_seq_one_letter_code
_entity_poly.pdbx_strand_id
1 'polypeptide(L)'
;SQGSSKWLPNYPVSAKNSNKKIPNDEFIRKLTTASSDDMYVSINIVNESAEEDYIAKQLAQLFATAYSSENELQRIKQKEIRNWYNYAEVFETRVSELIADGFEDHTARTALYDEMMPLILGITRENLRQRTHKAR
;
A
#
# COMPACT_ATOMS: atom_id res chain seq x y z
N SER A 1 10.03 44.13 21.57
CA SER A 1 10.13 43.21 20.41
C SER A 1 10.43 41.82 20.94
N GLN A 2 9.54 40.81 21.01
CA GLN A 2 8.47 40.35 20.12
C GLN A 2 8.96 40.07 18.69
N GLY A 3 8.92 38.78 18.34
CA GLY A 3 9.32 38.14 17.09
C GLY A 3 9.35 36.61 17.34
N SER A 4 8.23 36.01 17.73
CA SER A 4 7.14 35.49 16.89
C SER A 4 7.40 34.06 16.40
N SER A 5 6.66 33.15 17.03
CA SER A 5 6.52 31.72 16.78
C SER A 5 6.00 31.39 15.37
N LYS A 6 6.48 30.30 14.77
CA LYS A 6 5.70 29.49 13.83
C LYS A 6 5.84 28.00 14.16
N TRP A 7 4.93 27.56 15.01
CA TRP A 7 4.16 26.32 15.00
C TRP A 7 4.69 25.14 14.17
N LEU A 8 5.26 24.15 14.86
CA LEU A 8 5.12 22.73 14.52
C LEU A 8 3.99 22.18 15.41
N PRO A 9 2.95 21.51 14.89
CA PRO A 9 1.94 20.90 15.74
C PRO A 9 2.57 19.72 16.48
N ASN A 10 2.46 19.79 17.80
CA ASN A 10 3.00 18.84 18.75
C ASN A 10 1.86 17.99 19.34
N TYR A 11 2.12 16.69 19.48
CA TYR A 11 1.45 15.69 20.33
C TYR A 11 0.18 14.97 19.83
N PRO A 12 -0.12 13.72 20.31
CA PRO A 12 0.43 13.09 21.53
C PRO A 12 0.98 11.65 21.42
N VAL A 13 1.90 11.35 22.35
CA VAL A 13 2.28 9.98 22.75
C VAL A 13 1.54 9.64 24.05
N SER A 14 0.66 8.64 24.01
CA SER A 14 0.72 7.44 24.88
C SER A 14 -0.64 6.72 25.04
N ALA A 15 -0.61 5.44 24.68
CA ALA A 15 -1.32 4.28 25.24
C ALA A 15 -2.85 4.33 25.45
N LYS A 16 -3.57 3.60 24.58
CA LYS A 16 -4.39 2.45 25.00
C LYS A 16 -4.26 1.34 23.95
N ASN A 17 -3.66 0.23 24.37
CA ASN A 17 -3.66 -1.04 23.66
C ASN A 17 -5.10 -1.58 23.68
N SER A 18 -5.81 -1.45 22.55
CA SER A 18 -7.01 -2.24 22.29
C SER A 18 -6.77 -2.98 20.98
N ASN A 19 -6.50 -4.28 21.07
CA ASN A 19 -6.56 -5.20 19.95
C ASN A 19 -7.98 -5.22 19.38
N LYS A 20 -8.31 -4.22 18.57
CA LYS A 20 -9.44 -4.30 17.65
C LYS A 20 -8.90 -4.99 16.41
N LYS A 21 -9.09 -6.31 16.36
CA LYS A 21 -9.02 -7.07 15.10
C LYS A 21 -9.94 -6.34 14.13
N ILE A 22 -9.36 -5.61 13.17
CA ILE A 22 -10.13 -5.05 12.07
C ILE A 22 -10.68 -6.27 11.32
N PRO A 23 -12.01 -6.41 11.15
CA PRO A 23 -12.54 -7.49 10.34
C PRO A 23 -12.00 -7.32 8.92
N ASN A 24 -11.11 -8.22 8.49
CA ASN A 24 -10.41 -8.15 7.21
C ASN A 24 -11.37 -7.94 6.03
N ASP A 25 -12.59 -8.47 6.11
CA ASP A 25 -13.53 -8.46 5.01
C ASP A 25 -14.07 -7.07 4.65
N GLU A 26 -14.28 -6.17 5.62
CA GLU A 26 -14.81 -4.84 5.32
C GLU A 26 -13.74 -3.94 4.67
N PHE A 27 -12.51 -4.02 5.16
CA PHE A 27 -11.38 -3.27 4.63
C PHE A 27 -11.02 -3.75 3.22
N ILE A 28 -10.91 -5.07 3.02
CA ILE A 28 -10.65 -5.66 1.70
C ILE A 28 -11.80 -5.34 0.75
N ARG A 29 -13.06 -5.49 1.16
CA ARG A 29 -14.22 -5.13 0.32
C ARG A 29 -14.18 -3.67 -0.13
N LYS A 30 -13.87 -2.73 0.77
CA LYS A 30 -13.76 -1.29 0.45
C LYS A 30 -12.63 -0.98 -0.54
N LEU A 31 -11.56 -1.79 -0.59
CA LEU A 31 -10.49 -1.68 -1.59
C LEU A 31 -10.92 -2.23 -2.96
N THR A 32 -11.79 -3.24 -2.99
CA THR A 32 -12.31 -3.83 -4.23
C THR A 32 -13.46 -3.05 -4.88
N THR A 33 -14.21 -2.24 -4.12
CA THR A 33 -15.33 -1.42 -4.64
C THR A 33 -14.92 -0.04 -5.19
N ALA A 34 -13.63 0.31 -5.19
CA ALA A 34 -13.18 1.54 -5.84
C ALA A 34 -13.34 1.38 -7.36
N SER A 35 -14.46 1.92 -7.86
CA SER A 35 -14.92 1.83 -9.24
C SER A 35 -13.82 2.16 -10.25
N SER A 36 -13.74 1.35 -11.30
CA SER A 36 -12.80 1.51 -12.42
C SER A 36 -13.12 2.72 -13.31
N ASP A 37 -14.29 3.35 -13.16
CA ASP A 37 -14.84 4.27 -14.16
C ASP A 37 -14.35 5.73 -14.04
N ASP A 38 -13.80 6.16 -12.90
CA ASP A 38 -13.27 7.53 -12.72
C ASP A 38 -11.77 7.65 -13.08
N MET A 39 -11.28 6.76 -13.96
CA MET A 39 -9.86 6.50 -14.17
C MET A 39 -9.12 7.58 -14.97
N TYR A 40 -9.80 8.31 -15.83
CA TYR A 40 -9.18 9.34 -16.67
C TYR A 40 -10.06 10.58 -16.73
N VAL A 41 -9.60 11.66 -16.10
CA VAL A 41 -10.18 12.98 -16.30
C VAL A 41 -9.71 13.47 -17.68
N SER A 42 -10.60 13.38 -18.66
CA SER A 42 -10.35 13.84 -20.03
C SER A 42 -10.82 15.28 -20.15
N ILE A 43 -9.95 16.18 -20.64
CA ILE A 43 -10.30 17.59 -20.84
C ILE A 43 -10.67 17.79 -22.31
N ASN A 44 -11.89 18.28 -22.57
CA ASN A 44 -12.31 18.69 -23.90
C ASN A 44 -11.66 20.04 -24.25
N ILE A 45 -10.54 20.01 -24.97
CA ILE A 45 -9.89 21.22 -25.46
C ILE A 45 -10.57 21.63 -26.77
N VAL A 46 -11.64 22.43 -26.70
CA VAL A 46 -12.14 23.16 -27.87
C VAL A 46 -11.22 24.36 -28.07
N ASN A 47 -10.57 24.40 -29.24
CA ASN A 47 -9.39 25.23 -29.50
C ASN A 47 -9.77 26.61 -30.06
N GLU A 48 -10.67 27.32 -29.38
CA GLU A 48 -11.05 28.69 -29.73
C GLU A 48 -11.04 29.61 -28.48
N SER A 49 -10.29 30.71 -28.56
CA SER A 49 -10.34 31.93 -27.73
C SER A 49 -9.31 32.16 -26.59
N ALA A 50 -8.98 33.46 -26.43
CA ALA A 50 -8.26 34.28 -25.42
C ALA A 50 -7.21 33.69 -24.45
N GLU A 51 -6.18 34.49 -24.12
CA GLU A 51 -5.08 34.14 -23.19
C GLU A 51 -5.52 33.64 -21.79
N GLU A 52 -6.64 34.13 -21.25
CA GLU A 52 -7.19 33.65 -19.97
C GLU A 52 -7.72 32.21 -20.06
N ASP A 53 -8.27 31.84 -21.21
CA ASP A 53 -8.74 30.49 -21.52
C ASP A 53 -7.54 29.51 -21.62
N TYR A 54 -6.37 30.00 -22.04
CA TYR A 54 -5.12 29.24 -22.10
C TYR A 54 -4.55 28.93 -20.71
N ILE A 55 -4.59 29.87 -19.76
CA ILE A 55 -4.16 29.61 -18.37
C ILE A 55 -5.09 28.60 -17.70
N ALA A 56 -6.41 28.76 -17.86
CA ALA A 56 -7.39 27.83 -17.32
C ALA A 56 -7.21 26.41 -17.88
N LYS A 57 -6.99 26.28 -19.20
CA LYS A 57 -6.71 24.99 -19.86
C LYS A 57 -5.44 24.33 -19.33
N GLN A 58 -4.36 25.09 -19.14
CA GLN A 58 -3.11 24.57 -18.56
C GLN A 58 -3.30 24.11 -17.11
N LEU A 59 -3.97 24.91 -16.27
CA LEU A 59 -4.26 24.53 -14.89
C LEU A 59 -5.13 23.27 -14.83
N ALA A 60 -6.14 23.16 -15.70
CA ALA A 60 -6.97 21.97 -15.79
C ALA A 60 -6.14 20.74 -16.18
N GLN A 61 -5.24 20.86 -17.16
CA GLN A 61 -4.34 19.76 -17.58
C GLN A 61 -3.41 19.30 -16.46
N LEU A 62 -2.82 20.26 -15.74
CA LEU A 62 -1.96 19.97 -14.59
C LEU A 62 -2.74 19.27 -13.49
N PHE A 63 -3.95 19.75 -13.18
CA PHE A 63 -4.84 19.13 -12.20
C PHE A 63 -5.22 17.71 -12.59
N ALA A 64 -5.68 17.50 -13.83
CA ALA A 64 -6.06 16.17 -14.32
C ALA A 64 -4.88 15.19 -14.26
N THR A 65 -3.68 15.65 -14.66
CA THR A 65 -2.45 14.83 -14.60
C THR A 65 -2.09 14.46 -13.16
N ALA A 66 -2.13 15.43 -12.24
CA ALA A 66 -1.86 15.20 -10.83
C ALA A 66 -2.87 14.22 -10.21
N TYR A 67 -4.17 14.42 -10.48
CA TYR A 67 -5.25 13.58 -10.00
C TYR A 67 -5.15 12.14 -10.53
N SER A 68 -4.90 11.96 -11.83
CA SER A 68 -4.67 10.63 -12.41
C SER A 68 -3.45 9.94 -11.80
N SER A 69 -2.36 10.67 -11.55
CA SER A 69 -1.16 10.12 -10.91
C SER A 69 -1.40 9.70 -9.46
N GLU A 70 -2.19 10.47 -8.71
CA GLU A 70 -2.63 10.12 -7.36
C GLU A 70 -3.46 8.84 -7.35
N ASN A 71 -4.44 8.73 -8.25
CA ASN A 71 -5.26 7.54 -8.39
C ASN A 71 -4.43 6.29 -8.77
N GLU A 72 -3.44 6.44 -9.65
CA GLU A 72 -2.55 5.33 -10.00
C GLU A 72 -1.67 4.91 -8.80
N LEU A 73 -1.14 5.87 -8.04
CA LEU A 73 -0.41 5.58 -6.82
C LEU A 73 -1.28 4.82 -5.80
N GLN A 74 -2.55 5.21 -5.66
CA GLN A 74 -3.50 4.50 -4.78
C GLN A 74 -3.71 3.05 -5.23
N ARG A 75 -3.85 2.81 -6.54
CA ARG A 75 -4.00 1.45 -7.09
C ARG A 75 -2.74 0.60 -6.90
N ILE A 76 -1.56 1.18 -7.12
CA ILE A 76 -0.29 0.49 -6.86
C ILE A 76 -0.21 0.08 -5.38
N LYS A 77 -0.59 0.96 -4.45
CA LYS A 77 -0.66 0.64 -3.01
C LYS A 77 -1.68 -0.46 -2.71
N GLN A 78 -2.87 -0.41 -3.30
CA GLN A 78 -3.89 -1.47 -3.16
C GLN A 78 -3.38 -2.82 -3.67
N LYS A 79 -2.71 -2.82 -4.83
CA LYS A 79 -2.09 -4.01 -5.42
C LYS A 79 -0.96 -4.55 -4.54
N GLU A 80 -0.12 -3.66 -4.00
CA GLU A 80 0.93 -4.03 -3.04
C GLU A 80 0.33 -4.73 -1.81
N ILE A 81 -0.70 -4.13 -1.19
CA ILE A 81 -1.39 -4.71 -0.03
C ILE A 81 -1.96 -6.10 -0.36
N ARG A 82 -2.64 -6.23 -1.49
CA ARG A 82 -3.21 -7.51 -1.94
C ARG A 82 -2.13 -8.58 -2.15
N ASN A 83 -1.00 -8.21 -2.74
CA ASN A 83 0.11 -9.14 -2.96
C ASN A 83 0.74 -9.60 -1.64
N TRP A 84 0.89 -8.70 -0.66
CA TRP A 84 1.37 -9.07 0.68
C TRP A 84 0.39 -10.01 1.39
N TYR A 85 -0.92 -9.75 1.29
CA TYR A 85 -1.94 -10.64 1.85
C TYR A 85 -1.85 -12.05 1.25
N ASN A 86 -1.86 -12.15 -0.09
CA ASN A 86 -1.77 -13.43 -0.79
C ASN A 86 -0.46 -14.17 -0.44
N TYR A 87 0.66 -13.43 -0.32
CA TYR A 87 1.92 -13.99 0.10
C TYR A 87 1.86 -14.58 1.51
N ALA A 88 1.32 -13.83 2.48
CA ALA A 88 1.20 -14.27 3.87
C ALA A 88 0.26 -15.48 4.00
N GLU A 89 -0.85 -15.49 3.25
CA GLU A 89 -1.78 -16.62 3.20
C GLU A 89 -1.08 -17.90 2.73
N VAL A 90 -0.43 -17.88 1.57
CA VAL A 90 0.30 -19.04 1.03
C VAL A 90 1.43 -19.49 1.98
N PHE A 91 2.17 -18.53 2.54
CA PHE A 91 3.25 -18.83 3.47
C PHE A 91 2.74 -19.54 4.73
N GLU A 92 1.70 -19.02 5.39
CA GLU A 92 1.17 -19.62 6.61
C GLU A 92 0.39 -20.92 6.36
N THR A 93 -0.24 -21.08 5.20
CA THR A 93 -0.76 -22.39 4.76
C THR A 93 0.37 -23.41 4.69
N ARG A 94 1.49 -23.07 4.04
CA ARG A 94 2.62 -23.99 3.91
C ARG A 94 3.30 -24.28 5.24
N VAL A 95 3.41 -23.31 6.15
CA VAL A 95 3.86 -23.54 7.53
C VAL A 95 2.94 -24.52 8.24
N SER A 96 1.62 -24.35 8.10
CA SER A 96 0.63 -25.21 8.75
C SER A 96 0.72 -26.66 8.24
N GLU A 97 0.96 -26.86 6.94
CA GLU A 97 1.22 -28.18 6.36
C GLU A 97 2.46 -28.83 6.95
N LEU A 98 3.58 -28.09 7.03
CA LEU A 98 4.82 -28.61 7.63
C LEU A 98 4.66 -28.95 9.12
N ILE A 99 3.90 -28.14 9.87
CA ILE A 99 3.58 -28.45 11.26
C ILE A 99 2.75 -29.73 11.36
N ALA A 100 1.79 -29.94 10.47
CA ALA A 100 1.00 -31.17 10.41
C ALA A 100 1.86 -32.40 10.08
N ASP A 101 2.93 -32.22 9.30
CA ASP A 101 3.95 -33.23 9.01
C ASP A 101 4.94 -33.46 10.17
N GLY A 102 4.77 -32.78 11.31
CA GLY A 102 5.54 -32.98 12.53
C GLY A 102 6.73 -32.04 12.71
N PHE A 103 6.88 -31.02 11.87
CA PHE A 103 7.92 -30.00 12.05
C PHE A 103 7.56 -29.04 13.18
N GLU A 104 8.56 -28.62 13.95
CA GLU A 104 8.41 -27.47 14.83
C GLU A 104 8.20 -26.19 14.02
N ASP A 105 7.40 -25.27 14.57
CA ASP A 105 7.01 -23.99 13.99
C ASP A 105 8.21 -23.15 13.49
N HIS A 106 9.28 -23.11 14.28
CA HIS A 106 10.53 -22.42 13.91
C HIS A 106 11.25 -23.09 12.74
N THR A 107 11.28 -24.42 12.73
CA THR A 107 11.93 -25.23 11.70
C THR A 107 11.18 -25.12 10.38
N ALA A 108 9.85 -25.21 10.41
CA ALA A 108 8.99 -25.04 9.24
C ALA A 108 9.22 -23.69 8.54
N ARG A 109 9.19 -22.58 9.30
CA ARG A 109 9.46 -21.25 8.72
C ARG A 109 10.88 -21.11 8.21
N THR A 110 11.85 -21.66 8.92
CA THR A 110 13.27 -21.61 8.51
C THR A 110 13.47 -22.33 7.19
N ALA A 111 12.87 -23.51 7.01
CA ALA A 111 12.89 -24.27 5.76
C ALA A 111 12.31 -23.46 4.59
N LEU A 112 11.15 -22.81 4.78
CA LEU A 112 10.56 -21.97 3.73
C LEU A 112 11.43 -20.78 3.36
N TYR A 113 12.08 -20.14 4.34
CA TYR A 113 13.04 -19.09 4.02
C TYR A 113 14.23 -19.63 3.22
N ASP A 114 14.74 -20.81 3.55
CA ASP A 114 15.86 -21.43 2.82
C ASP A 114 15.45 -21.84 1.39
N GLU A 115 14.20 -22.27 1.17
CA GLU A 115 13.65 -22.55 -0.17
C GLU A 115 13.46 -21.28 -1.00
N MET A 116 13.00 -20.18 -0.38
CA MET A 116 12.72 -18.92 -1.07
C MET A 116 14.00 -18.13 -1.42
N MET A 117 14.99 -18.10 -0.52
CA MET A 117 16.13 -17.20 -0.64
C MET A 117 16.92 -17.31 -1.96
N PRO A 118 17.20 -18.52 -2.51
CA PRO A 118 17.88 -18.66 -3.79
C PRO A 118 17.08 -18.11 -4.99
N LEU A 119 15.75 -17.95 -4.84
CA LEU A 119 14.85 -17.53 -5.91
C LEU A 119 14.66 -16.01 -5.99
N ILE A 120 15.09 -15.26 -4.96
CA ILE A 120 14.85 -13.82 -4.86
C ILE A 120 16.19 -13.07 -4.87
N LEU A 121 16.39 -12.24 -5.89
CA LEU A 121 17.60 -11.42 -6.03
C LEU A 121 17.49 -10.11 -5.24
N GLY A 122 18.61 -9.65 -4.69
CA GLY A 122 18.73 -8.31 -4.12
C GLY A 122 18.12 -8.10 -2.74
N ILE A 123 17.71 -9.16 -2.03
CA ILE A 123 17.25 -9.09 -0.64
C ILE A 123 18.10 -9.96 0.28
N THR A 124 18.18 -9.60 1.55
CA THR A 124 18.79 -10.44 2.59
C THR A 124 17.74 -11.34 3.24
N ARG A 125 18.18 -12.43 3.86
CA ARG A 125 17.29 -13.31 4.65
C ARG A 125 16.57 -12.56 5.76
N GLU A 126 17.26 -11.61 6.39
CA GLU A 126 16.66 -10.75 7.41
C GLU A 126 15.57 -9.84 6.81
N ASN A 127 15.80 -9.27 5.63
CA ASN A 127 14.77 -8.49 4.94
C ASN A 127 13.53 -9.33 4.61
N LEU A 128 13.74 -10.57 4.14
CA LEU A 128 12.65 -11.51 3.87
C LEU A 128 11.84 -11.76 5.15
N ARG A 129 12.49 -12.14 6.26
CA ARG A 129 11.85 -12.38 7.56
C ARG A 129 11.03 -11.18 8.05
N GLN A 130 11.60 -9.99 7.98
CA GLN A 130 10.91 -8.75 8.41
C GLN A 130 9.67 -8.48 7.57
N ARG A 131 9.75 -8.67 6.24
CA ARG A 131 8.62 -8.48 5.34
C ARG A 131 7.54 -9.53 5.55
N THR A 132 7.91 -10.80 5.75
CA THR A 132 6.97 -11.88 6.08
C THR A 132 6.26 -11.62 7.40
N HIS A 133 6.98 -11.16 8.42
CA HIS A 133 6.36 -10.79 9.69
C HIS A 133 5.40 -9.61 9.54
N LYS A 134 5.73 -8.61 8.72
CA LYS A 134 4.85 -7.45 8.46
C LYS A 134 3.61 -7.80 7.64
N ALA A 135 3.69 -8.79 6.77
CA ALA A 135 2.59 -9.21 5.91
C ALA A 135 1.50 -10.00 6.65
N ARG A 136 1.81 -10.50 7.85
CA ARG A 136 0.97 -11.35 8.68
C ARG A 136 0.26 -10.58 9.78
#